data_AF-A0A7C7KZ13-F1
#
_entry.id   AF-A0A7C7KZ13-F1
#
_cell.length_a   1.000
_cell.length_b   1.000
_cell.length_c   1.000
_cell.angle_alpha   90.00
_cell.angle_beta   90.00
_cell.angle_gamma   90.00
#
_symmetry.space_group_name_H-M   'P 1'
#
loop_
_entity.id
_entity.type
_entity.pdbx_description
1 polymer ?
#
loop_
_entity_poly.entity_id
_entity_poly.type
_entity_poly.pdbx_seq_one_letter_code
_entity_poly.pdbx_strand_id
1 'polypeptide(L)'
;MVLKSGRRVLHACTLMVGLMLTSTLLAHLCNNIYRTPERVIVKPEKQSVTLKDTDQFRVFVQNNYPTFLHNVRLSVKPSIESVKVIVEPDVFKVLKPGERTSFRVTISAPPRTPRGRYALTFGISAREIGFRPAERPSIEQLRQVVLKERRARWYTAGSGILAAETLARHGDKIGIDYLLHIINQPGGGHIRDMRGRCIRALGSANCREQIPFLKQLLSHRDGWMRGNALLSLGMLKAERNTIQKFVKERDRFVRTCALTALAMHKDESVKPSLEQLINDRDAYVRVVSAWGLIAIGEKDAVKVLDEVLS
;
A
#
# COMPACT_ATOMS: atom_id res chain seq x y z
N MET A 1 -38.91 -29.77 -46.67
CA MET A 1 -39.12 -31.23 -46.53
C MET A 1 -37.80 -31.86 -46.08
N VAL A 2 -37.79 -32.43 -44.87
CA VAL A 2 -37.00 -33.61 -44.41
C VAL A 2 -35.46 -33.49 -44.50
N LEU A 3 -34.73 -33.20 -43.42
CA LEU A 3 -34.35 -34.04 -42.24
C LEU A 3 -33.20 -35.05 -42.47
N LYS A 4 -32.19 -34.93 -41.57
CA LYS A 4 -31.41 -35.99 -40.89
C LYS A 4 -30.36 -36.72 -41.75
N SER A 5 -29.20 -37.16 -41.24
CA SER A 5 -28.57 -37.32 -39.91
C SER A 5 -27.09 -37.68 -40.19
N GLY A 6 -26.08 -37.59 -39.33
CA GLY A 6 -25.98 -37.43 -37.89
C GLY A 6 -24.79 -38.28 -37.39
N ARG A 7 -24.01 -37.73 -36.45
CA ARG A 7 -23.23 -38.37 -35.34
C ARG A 7 -22.29 -37.26 -34.80
N ARG A 8 -22.64 -36.51 -33.75
CA ARG A 8 -22.60 -36.81 -32.30
C ARG A 8 -21.30 -37.46 -31.83
N VAL A 9 -20.42 -36.63 -31.26
CA VAL A 9 -19.69 -36.98 -30.02
C VAL A 9 -19.86 -35.80 -29.05
N LEU A 10 -20.25 -36.18 -27.84
CA LEU A 10 -20.61 -35.37 -26.69
C LEU A 10 -19.33 -34.99 -25.94
N HIS A 11 -19.07 -33.71 -25.68
CA HIS A 11 -18.27 -33.30 -24.52
C HIS A 11 -18.98 -32.12 -23.85
N ALA A 12 -19.48 -32.40 -22.66
CA ALA A 12 -19.99 -31.42 -21.72
C ALA A 12 -18.84 -30.52 -21.28
N CYS A 13 -18.88 -29.23 -21.67
CA CYS A 13 -18.09 -28.20 -21.03
C CYS A 13 -19.05 -27.23 -20.34
N THR A 14 -19.38 -27.57 -19.10
CA THR A 14 -19.90 -26.68 -18.07
C THR A 14 -18.85 -25.59 -17.84
N LEU A 15 -18.84 -24.52 -18.65
CA LEU A 15 -18.02 -23.35 -18.34
C LEU A 15 -18.79 -22.51 -17.32
N MET A 16 -18.55 -22.81 -16.04
CA MET A 16 -18.74 -21.87 -14.95
C MET A 16 -18.00 -20.57 -15.33
N VAL A 17 -18.74 -19.56 -15.78
CA VAL A 17 -18.26 -18.17 -15.75
C VAL A 17 -18.37 -17.70 -14.30
N GLY A 18 -17.48 -18.23 -13.48
CA GLY A 18 -17.17 -17.65 -12.18
C GLY A 18 -16.53 -16.30 -12.44
N LEU A 19 -17.24 -15.21 -12.15
CA LEU A 19 -16.67 -13.88 -11.99
C LEU A 19 -15.68 -13.93 -10.81
N MET A 20 -14.46 -14.36 -11.11
CA MET A 20 -13.26 -14.13 -10.30
C MET A 20 -12.91 -12.64 -10.42
N LEU A 21 -13.66 -11.78 -9.73
CA LEU A 21 -13.21 -10.45 -9.36
C LEU A 21 -12.17 -10.62 -8.24
N THR A 22 -10.99 -11.11 -8.61
CA THR A 22 -9.86 -11.30 -7.71
C THR A 22 -9.21 -9.95 -7.40
N SER A 23 -9.46 -9.48 -6.18
CA SER A 23 -8.44 -8.95 -5.23
C SER A 23 -7.52 -7.78 -5.63
N THR A 24 -7.72 -7.08 -6.74
CA THR A 24 -6.84 -5.96 -7.14
C THR A 24 -7.29 -4.58 -6.63
N LEU A 25 -8.52 -4.43 -6.15
CA LEU A 25 -9.08 -3.14 -5.72
C LEU A 25 -8.95 -2.82 -4.22
N LEU A 26 -8.31 -3.68 -3.43
CA LEU A 26 -8.09 -3.45 -1.98
C LEU A 26 -6.62 -3.24 -1.60
N ALA A 27 -5.72 -3.25 -2.58
CA ALA A 27 -4.33 -2.92 -2.35
C ALA A 27 -4.14 -1.42 -2.57
N HIS A 28 -3.54 -0.76 -1.56
CA HIS A 28 -2.88 0.55 -1.69
C HIS A 28 -3.73 1.81 -1.54
N LEU A 29 -4.24 2.03 -0.32
CA LEU A 29 -4.59 3.36 0.17
C LEU A 29 -3.80 3.75 1.43
N CYS A 30 -2.63 3.11 1.65
CA CYS A 30 -1.72 3.41 2.76
C CYS A 30 -0.26 3.39 2.29
N ASN A 31 0.14 4.35 1.46
CA ASN A 31 1.46 5.00 1.51
C ASN A 31 1.49 6.12 0.47
N ASN A 32 1.62 7.36 0.93
CA ASN A 32 1.91 8.49 0.04
C ASN A 32 3.38 8.36 -0.44
N ILE A 33 3.60 7.69 -1.56
CA ILE A 33 4.91 7.46 -2.20
C ILE A 33 5.53 8.74 -2.82
N TYR A 34 4.77 9.84 -2.88
CA TYR A 34 5.18 11.09 -3.52
C TYR A 34 5.96 12.05 -2.60
N ARG A 35 6.16 11.68 -1.33
CA ARG A 35 7.20 12.28 -0.47
C ARG A 35 8.28 11.25 -0.14
N THR A 36 9.12 10.92 -1.12
CA THR A 36 10.44 10.34 -0.84
C THR A 36 11.50 11.42 -1.09
N PRO A 37 11.92 12.20 -0.07
CA PRO A 37 13.07 13.07 -0.25
C PRO A 37 14.31 12.19 -0.51
N GLU A 38 14.90 12.36 -1.70
CA GLU A 38 16.24 11.90 -2.10
C GLU A 38 16.55 10.40 -1.87
N ARG A 39 16.04 9.54 -2.77
CA ARG A 39 16.29 8.08 -2.76
C ARG A 39 17.77 7.71 -2.88
N VAL A 40 18.58 8.57 -3.50
CA VAL A 40 20.05 8.51 -3.49
C VAL A 40 20.56 9.94 -3.34
N ILE A 41 21.38 10.18 -2.32
CA ILE A 41 21.97 11.51 -2.09
C ILE A 41 23.32 11.55 -2.78
N VAL A 42 23.53 12.54 -3.65
CA VAL A 42 24.82 12.82 -4.30
C VAL A 42 25.30 14.19 -3.86
N LYS A 43 26.41 14.23 -3.12
CA LYS A 43 26.97 15.47 -2.56
C LYS A 43 28.44 15.63 -2.95
N PRO A 44 28.77 16.51 -3.91
CA PRO A 44 30.16 16.81 -4.24
C PRO A 44 30.81 17.71 -3.19
N GLU A 45 32.12 17.58 -2.99
CA GLU A 45 32.92 18.52 -2.16
C GLU A 45 33.00 19.91 -2.78
N LYS A 46 32.95 19.99 -4.12
CA LYS A 46 32.96 21.24 -4.89
C LYS A 46 32.04 21.10 -6.11
N GLN A 47 31.26 22.14 -6.41
CA GLN A 47 30.35 22.18 -7.57
C GLN A 47 30.97 22.82 -8.83
N SER A 48 32.18 23.36 -8.69
CA SER A 48 32.94 23.99 -9.77
C SER A 48 34.43 23.82 -9.52
N VAL A 49 35.22 23.75 -10.59
CA VAL A 49 36.68 23.67 -10.52
C VAL A 49 37.30 24.87 -11.22
N THR A 50 38.48 25.28 -10.74
CA THR A 50 39.32 26.30 -11.38
C THR A 50 40.53 25.59 -11.96
N LEU A 51 40.57 25.44 -13.28
CA LEU A 51 41.61 24.63 -13.94
C LEU A 51 42.91 25.43 -14.07
N LYS A 52 43.95 25.01 -13.34
CA LYS A 52 45.34 25.41 -13.57
C LYS A 52 46.08 24.33 -14.37
N ASP A 53 46.10 23.09 -13.86
CA ASP A 53 46.66 21.90 -14.55
C ASP A 53 45.82 20.64 -14.28
N THR A 54 45.71 20.23 -13.01
CA THR A 54 44.89 19.10 -12.54
C THR A 54 44.23 19.44 -11.20
N ASP A 55 42.97 19.06 -10.99
CA ASP A 55 42.26 19.18 -9.71
C ASP A 55 41.61 17.84 -9.35
N GLN A 56 41.50 17.56 -8.05
CA GLN A 56 40.95 16.31 -7.52
C GLN A 56 40.05 16.59 -6.32
N PHE A 57 38.85 15.99 -6.30
CA PHE A 57 37.90 16.11 -5.20
C PHE A 57 37.02 14.86 -5.09
N ARG A 58 36.25 14.76 -3.99
CA ARG A 58 35.32 13.64 -3.78
C ARG A 58 33.88 14.00 -4.07
N VAL A 59 33.13 12.99 -4.50
CA VAL A 59 31.67 13.03 -4.62
C VAL A 59 31.08 11.93 -3.76
N PHE A 60 30.38 12.32 -2.70
CA PHE A 60 29.75 11.38 -1.77
C PHE A 60 28.43 10.88 -2.32
N VAL A 61 28.17 9.59 -2.10
CA VAL A 61 26.95 8.91 -2.48
C VAL A 61 26.41 8.13 -1.29
N GLN A 62 25.12 8.26 -1.00
CA GLN A 62 24.43 7.48 0.03
C GLN A 62 23.22 6.77 -0.56
N ASN A 63 23.10 5.47 -0.25
CA ASN A 63 21.93 4.68 -0.62
C ASN A 63 20.81 4.84 0.43
N ASN A 64 19.72 5.52 0.08
CA ASN A 64 18.52 5.60 0.92
C ASN A 64 17.42 4.61 0.50
N TYR A 65 17.68 3.73 -0.46
CA TYR A 65 16.77 2.61 -0.72
C TYR A 65 16.84 1.59 0.41
N PRO A 66 15.70 0.95 0.76
CA PRO A 66 15.68 -0.18 1.70
C PRO A 66 16.20 -1.48 1.05
N THR A 67 16.99 -1.37 -0.03
CA THR A 67 17.60 -2.51 -0.73
C THR A 67 19.00 -2.15 -1.26
N PHE A 68 19.74 -3.15 -1.72
CA PHE A 68 21.05 -3.02 -2.32
C PHE A 68 20.97 -2.30 -3.67
N LEU A 69 21.90 -1.37 -3.92
CA LEU A 69 22.16 -0.85 -5.24
C LEU A 69 23.35 -1.58 -5.83
N HIS A 70 23.19 -2.14 -7.02
CA HIS A 70 24.28 -2.80 -7.72
C HIS A 70 24.85 -1.90 -8.80
N ASN A 71 26.13 -2.12 -9.12
CA ASN A 71 26.83 -1.47 -10.22
C ASN A 71 26.63 0.06 -10.26
N VAL A 72 26.81 0.72 -9.11
CA VAL A 72 26.65 2.17 -8.96
C VAL A 72 27.80 2.89 -9.64
N ARG A 73 27.47 3.79 -10.57
CA ARG A 73 28.44 4.59 -11.32
C ARG A 73 28.12 6.08 -11.20
N LEU A 74 29.17 6.89 -11.11
CA LEU A 74 29.09 8.34 -11.18
C LEU A 74 29.49 8.80 -12.59
N SER A 75 28.62 9.60 -13.20
CA SER A 75 28.91 10.36 -14.41
C SER A 75 29.17 11.81 -14.05
N VAL A 76 30.23 12.38 -14.63
CA VAL A 76 30.61 13.78 -14.44
C VAL A 76 30.76 14.39 -15.83
N LYS A 77 29.94 15.39 -16.14
CA LYS A 77 30.00 16.12 -17.40
C LYS A 77 30.53 17.53 -17.14
N PRO A 78 31.72 17.88 -17.63
CA PRO A 78 32.19 19.26 -17.59
C PRO A 78 31.42 20.12 -18.60
N SER A 79 31.34 21.42 -18.33
CA SER A 79 30.76 22.42 -19.26
C SER A 79 31.58 22.62 -20.54
N ILE A 80 32.83 22.12 -20.59
CA ILE A 80 33.69 22.12 -21.77
C ILE A 80 34.15 20.68 -22.05
N GLU A 81 33.93 20.20 -23.26
CA GLU A 81 34.24 18.82 -23.67
C GLU A 81 35.74 18.49 -23.71
N SER A 82 36.60 19.49 -23.91
CA SER A 82 38.06 19.29 -23.96
C SER A 82 38.68 18.90 -22.61
N VAL A 83 37.93 19.00 -21.51
CA VAL A 83 38.40 18.68 -20.17
C VAL A 83 38.29 17.18 -19.92
N LYS A 84 39.42 16.53 -19.60
CA LYS A 84 39.44 15.11 -19.29
C LYS A 84 38.99 14.89 -17.85
N VAL A 85 38.04 13.98 -17.64
CA VAL A 85 37.55 13.59 -16.33
C VAL A 85 37.77 12.10 -16.10
N ILE A 86 38.39 11.77 -14.97
CA ILE A 86 38.61 10.40 -14.50
C ILE A 86 37.85 10.23 -13.19
N VAL A 87 37.10 9.14 -13.07
CA VAL A 87 36.30 8.80 -11.89
C VAL A 87 36.76 7.45 -11.35
N GLU A 88 37.16 7.42 -10.09
CA GLU A 88 37.69 6.23 -9.41
C GLU A 88 36.95 5.97 -8.09
N PRO A 89 36.46 4.73 -7.83
CA PRO A 89 36.41 3.61 -8.77
C PRO A 89 35.44 3.87 -9.93
N ASP A 90 35.58 3.16 -11.04
CA ASP A 90 34.67 3.25 -12.18
C ASP A 90 33.25 2.76 -11.82
N VAL A 91 33.16 1.85 -10.85
CA VAL A 91 31.92 1.27 -10.33
C VAL A 91 32.05 0.85 -8.86
N PHE A 92 31.02 1.12 -8.06
CA PHE A 92 30.78 0.39 -6.82
C PHE A 92 29.87 -0.79 -7.12
N LYS A 93 30.38 -2.01 -6.98
CA LYS A 93 29.64 -3.23 -7.33
C LYS A 93 28.36 -3.40 -6.53
N VAL A 94 28.39 -3.06 -5.24
CA VAL A 94 27.26 -3.16 -4.32
C VAL A 94 27.32 -2.01 -3.33
N LEU A 95 26.18 -1.39 -3.05
CA LEU A 95 26.00 -0.40 -1.98
C LEU A 95 24.78 -0.78 -1.14
N LYS A 96 24.97 -1.05 0.15
CA LYS A 96 23.93 -1.54 1.08
C LYS A 96 22.96 -0.42 1.48
N PRO A 97 21.75 -0.75 1.97
CA PRO A 97 20.85 0.25 2.56
C PRO A 97 21.55 1.08 3.64
N GLY A 98 21.47 2.41 3.55
CA GLY A 98 22.09 3.36 4.48
C GLY A 98 23.61 3.52 4.31
N GLU A 99 24.26 2.76 3.43
CA GLU A 99 25.70 2.85 3.22
C GLU A 99 26.07 4.12 2.46
N ARG A 100 27.15 4.76 2.90
CA ARG A 100 27.72 5.97 2.29
C ARG A 100 29.12 5.68 1.78
N THR A 101 29.38 6.06 0.54
CA THR A 101 30.69 5.92 -0.13
C THR A 101 31.06 7.22 -0.85
N SER A 102 32.22 7.24 -1.50
CA SER A 102 32.65 8.38 -2.31
C SER A 102 33.42 7.96 -3.56
N PHE A 103 33.14 8.62 -4.68
CA PHE A 103 34.00 8.60 -5.86
C PHE A 103 35.07 9.68 -5.76
N ARG A 104 36.27 9.37 -6.23
CA ARG A 104 37.33 10.34 -6.51
C ARG A 104 37.20 10.81 -7.94
N VAL A 105 37.12 12.11 -8.14
CA VAL A 105 37.04 12.74 -9.46
C VAL A 105 38.32 13.52 -9.69
N THR A 106 39.06 13.14 -10.73
CA THR A 106 40.27 13.84 -11.18
C THR A 106 39.98 14.52 -12.51
N ILE A 107 40.24 15.81 -12.58
CA ILE A 107 39.99 16.63 -13.76
C ILE A 107 41.31 17.20 -14.25
N SER A 108 41.62 16.99 -15.53
CA SER A 108 42.81 17.55 -16.17
C SER A 108 42.47 18.34 -17.43
N ALA A 109 43.13 19.49 -17.56
CA ALA A 109 42.95 20.41 -18.67
C ALA A 109 44.08 20.22 -19.70
N PRO A 110 43.79 19.97 -20.98
CA PRO A 110 44.81 20.04 -22.03
C PRO A 110 45.48 21.42 -22.10
N PRO A 111 46.73 21.53 -22.61
CA PRO A 111 47.52 22.77 -22.61
C PRO A 111 46.86 24.01 -23.24
N ARG A 112 45.84 23.84 -24.08
CA ARG A 112 45.10 24.92 -24.77
C ARG A 112 43.77 25.28 -24.11
N THR A 113 43.46 24.72 -22.94
CA THR A 113 42.19 25.00 -22.25
C THR A 113 42.27 26.39 -21.59
N PRO A 114 41.31 27.28 -21.83
CA PRO A 114 41.29 28.58 -21.17
C PRO A 114 41.30 28.43 -19.63
N ARG A 115 41.99 29.34 -18.94
CA ARG A 115 41.91 29.39 -17.48
C ARG A 115 40.57 30.01 -17.09
N GLY A 116 39.85 29.35 -16.20
CA GLY A 116 38.52 29.81 -15.80
C GLY A 116 37.84 28.87 -14.81
N ARG A 117 36.64 29.27 -14.40
CA ARG A 117 35.76 28.48 -13.55
C ARG A 117 34.79 27.70 -14.43
N TYR A 118 34.76 26.38 -14.27
CA TYR A 118 33.91 25.50 -15.05
C TYR A 118 32.89 24.78 -14.17
N ALA A 119 31.64 24.80 -14.61
CA ALA A 119 30.56 24.05 -13.97
C ALA A 119 30.68 22.56 -14.31
N LEU A 120 30.30 21.72 -13.34
CA LEU A 120 30.26 20.27 -13.46
C LEU A 120 28.83 19.77 -13.21
N THR A 121 28.32 18.93 -14.10
CA THR A 121 27.05 18.24 -13.91
C THR A 121 27.31 16.80 -13.47
N PHE A 122 26.74 16.41 -12.33
CA PHE A 122 26.87 15.06 -11.78
C PHE A 122 25.58 14.27 -12.05
N GLY A 123 25.73 13.05 -12.56
CA GLY A 123 24.64 12.10 -12.69
C GLY A 123 25.03 10.79 -12.02
N ILE A 124 24.09 10.14 -11.34
CA ILE A 124 24.32 8.82 -10.74
C ILE A 124 23.41 7.78 -11.37
N SER A 125 23.96 6.59 -11.63
CA SER A 125 23.21 5.46 -12.12
C SER A 125 23.53 4.23 -11.30
N ALA A 126 22.53 3.39 -11.02
CA ALA A 126 22.68 2.05 -10.51
C ALA A 126 22.03 1.09 -11.51
N ARG A 127 22.65 -0.07 -11.75
CA ARG A 127 22.04 -1.13 -12.56
C ARG A 127 21.68 -2.27 -11.62
N GLU A 128 20.53 -2.91 -11.83
CA GLU A 128 20.02 -3.97 -10.94
C GLU A 128 19.80 -3.43 -9.51
N ILE A 129 18.84 -2.52 -9.36
CA ILE A 129 18.36 -2.18 -8.01
C ILE A 129 17.79 -3.46 -7.43
N GLY A 130 18.27 -3.90 -6.27
CA GLY A 130 17.96 -5.17 -5.62
C GLY A 130 16.52 -5.29 -5.13
N PHE A 131 15.57 -4.63 -5.79
CA PHE A 131 14.16 -5.00 -5.72
C PHE A 131 14.06 -6.44 -6.17
N ARG A 132 14.12 -7.36 -5.21
CA ARG A 132 13.66 -8.71 -5.44
C ARG A 132 12.20 -8.62 -5.88
N PRO A 133 11.71 -9.54 -6.73
CA PRO A 133 10.28 -9.78 -6.82
C PRO A 133 9.75 -9.85 -5.39
N ALA A 134 8.60 -9.23 -5.10
CA ALA A 134 7.99 -9.38 -3.79
C ALA A 134 7.66 -10.86 -3.58
N GLU A 135 8.60 -11.61 -3.01
CA GLU A 135 8.36 -12.97 -2.56
C GLU A 135 7.27 -12.87 -1.51
N ARG A 136 6.23 -13.70 -1.67
CA ARG A 136 5.17 -13.75 -0.66
C ARG A 136 5.84 -14.14 0.66
N PRO A 137 5.75 -13.29 1.71
CA PRO A 137 6.38 -13.59 2.98
C PRO A 137 5.82 -14.92 3.51
N SER A 138 6.70 -15.76 4.07
CA SER A 138 6.25 -17.00 4.70
C SER A 138 5.38 -16.70 5.93
N ILE A 139 4.52 -17.64 6.32
CA ILE A 139 3.71 -17.53 7.54
C ILE A 139 4.61 -17.26 8.76
N GLU A 140 5.77 -17.90 8.83
CA GLU A 140 6.70 -17.68 9.93
C GLU A 140 7.30 -16.27 9.92
N GLN A 141 7.68 -15.74 8.76
CA GLN A 141 8.14 -14.35 8.64
C GLN A 141 7.06 -13.36 9.09
N LEU A 142 5.80 -13.60 8.72
CA LEU A 142 4.67 -12.78 9.14
C LEU A 142 4.45 -12.85 10.66
N ARG A 143 4.56 -14.05 11.27
CA ARG A 143 4.49 -14.21 12.73
C ARG A 143 5.59 -13.44 13.43
N GLN A 144 6.82 -13.51 12.93
CA GLN A 144 7.95 -12.78 13.51
C GLN A 144 7.72 -11.27 13.49
N VAL A 145 7.15 -10.72 12.41
CA VAL A 145 6.75 -9.31 12.34
C VAL A 145 5.72 -8.97 13.42
N VAL A 146 4.65 -9.76 13.53
CA VAL A 146 3.59 -9.56 14.52
C VAL A 146 4.11 -9.65 15.96
N LEU A 147 4.93 -10.66 16.27
CA LEU A 147 5.50 -10.86 17.59
C LEU A 147 6.49 -9.76 17.97
N LYS A 148 7.28 -9.29 17.01
CA LYS A 148 8.19 -8.15 17.20
C LYS A 148 7.41 -6.87 17.50
N GLU A 149 6.37 -6.57 16.74
CA GLU A 149 5.57 -5.35 16.95
C GLU A 149 4.73 -5.41 18.22
N ARG A 150 4.27 -6.60 18.63
CA ARG A 150 3.59 -6.78 19.92
C ARG A 150 4.47 -6.41 21.12
N ARG A 151 5.80 -6.51 20.98
CA ARG A 151 6.78 -6.12 22.01
C ARG A 151 7.20 -4.66 21.92
N ALA A 152 6.83 -3.95 20.86
CA ALA A 152 7.22 -2.56 20.68
C ALA A 152 6.44 -1.66 21.66
N ARG A 153 7.13 -0.66 22.22
CA ARG A 153 6.56 0.31 23.17
C ARG A 153 5.59 1.29 22.49
N TRP A 154 5.64 1.38 21.16
CA TRP A 154 4.75 2.19 20.33
C TRP A 154 4.31 1.37 19.10
N TYR A 155 3.03 1.48 18.74
CA TYR A 155 2.50 0.84 17.54
C TYR A 155 3.10 1.52 16.31
N THR A 156 4.05 0.85 15.66
CA THR A 156 4.56 1.32 14.37
C THR A 156 3.50 1.09 13.30
N ALA A 157 3.32 2.10 12.45
CA ALA A 157 2.19 2.20 11.54
C ALA A 157 2.11 0.99 10.58
N GLY A 158 0.93 0.35 10.53
CA GLY A 158 0.45 -0.44 9.40
C GLY A 158 1.04 -1.85 9.19
N SER A 159 2.34 -2.07 9.42
CA SER A 159 3.03 -3.32 9.04
C SER A 159 2.55 -4.54 9.85
N GLY A 160 2.42 -4.44 11.17
CA GLY A 160 1.94 -5.54 12.00
C GLY A 160 0.46 -5.85 11.77
N ILE A 161 -0.36 -4.83 11.52
CA ILE A 161 -1.79 -5.04 11.19
C ILE A 161 -1.91 -5.75 9.84
N LEU A 162 -1.12 -5.37 8.83
CA LEU A 162 -1.08 -6.05 7.53
C LEU A 162 -0.62 -7.50 7.64
N ALA A 163 0.44 -7.73 8.42
CA ALA A 163 0.94 -9.07 8.68
C ALA A 163 -0.12 -9.91 9.40
N ALA A 164 -0.75 -9.36 10.43
CA ALA A 164 -1.81 -10.01 11.19
C ALA A 164 -3.06 -10.29 10.36
N GLU A 165 -3.48 -9.37 9.49
CA GLU A 165 -4.57 -9.57 8.53
C GLU A 165 -4.25 -10.70 7.55
N THR A 166 -3.02 -10.76 7.06
CA THR A 166 -2.56 -11.85 6.18
C THR A 166 -2.55 -13.19 6.92
N LEU A 167 -2.06 -13.22 8.16
CA LEU A 167 -2.09 -14.40 9.02
C LEU A 167 -3.54 -14.84 9.30
N ALA A 168 -4.43 -13.91 9.62
CA ALA A 168 -5.85 -14.19 9.86
C ALA A 168 -6.53 -14.80 8.62
N ARG A 169 -6.19 -14.34 7.41
CA ARG A 169 -6.67 -14.95 6.14
C ARG A 169 -6.25 -16.41 5.98
N HIS A 170 -5.16 -16.83 6.64
CA HIS A 170 -4.69 -18.22 6.66
C HIS A 170 -5.22 -18.99 7.89
N GLY A 171 -6.14 -18.42 8.67
CA GLY A 171 -6.64 -19.03 9.91
C GLY A 171 -5.62 -19.05 11.04
N ASP A 172 -4.54 -18.28 10.93
CA ASP A 172 -3.49 -18.26 11.94
C ASP A 172 -3.92 -17.43 13.16
N LYS A 173 -3.99 -18.12 14.30
CA LYS A 173 -4.45 -17.55 15.57
C LYS A 173 -3.58 -16.38 16.05
N ILE A 174 -2.27 -16.35 15.76
CA ILE A 174 -1.40 -15.24 16.18
C ILE A 174 -1.84 -13.94 15.49
N GLY A 175 -2.20 -14.03 14.21
CA GLY A 175 -2.77 -12.89 13.48
C GLY A 175 -4.07 -12.41 14.11
N ILE A 176 -5.01 -13.33 14.35
CA ILE A 176 -6.32 -13.02 14.92
C ILE A 176 -6.18 -12.40 16.32
N ASP A 177 -5.40 -13.02 17.19
CA ASP A 177 -5.14 -12.55 18.56
C ASP A 177 -4.49 -11.15 18.56
N TYR A 178 -3.61 -10.87 17.59
CA TYR A 178 -3.02 -9.55 17.45
C TYR A 178 -4.03 -8.49 17.02
N LEU A 179 -4.90 -8.81 16.05
CA LEU A 179 -5.98 -7.90 15.64
C LEU A 179 -6.91 -7.59 16.83
N LEU A 180 -7.34 -8.62 17.57
CA LEU A 180 -8.17 -8.47 18.77
C LEU A 180 -7.47 -7.66 19.86
N HIS A 181 -6.17 -7.88 20.06
CA HIS A 181 -5.38 -7.09 20.99
C HIS A 181 -5.46 -5.60 20.66
N ILE A 182 -5.15 -5.21 19.43
CA ILE A 182 -5.20 -3.80 18.99
C ILE A 182 -6.60 -3.20 19.13
N ILE A 183 -7.66 -3.96 18.84
CA ILE A 183 -9.05 -3.49 18.98
C ILE A 183 -9.37 -3.08 20.43
N ASN A 184 -8.86 -3.83 21.40
CA ASN A 184 -9.13 -3.64 22.82
C ASN A 184 -8.16 -2.69 23.53
N GLN A 185 -7.08 -2.24 22.88
CA GLN A 185 -6.08 -1.36 23.48
C GLN A 185 -6.64 0.03 23.78
N PRO A 186 -6.55 0.58 25.01
CA PRO A 186 -6.96 1.95 25.31
C PRO A 186 -6.11 2.99 24.55
N GLY A 187 -6.69 4.14 24.16
CA GLY A 187 -5.91 5.22 23.52
C GLY A 187 -6.75 6.30 22.81
N GLY A 188 -6.06 7.31 22.28
CA GLY A 188 -6.63 8.49 21.59
C GLY A 188 -6.87 8.36 20.08
N GLY A 189 -6.89 9.46 19.33
CA GLY A 189 -7.32 9.49 17.92
C GLY A 189 -6.57 8.53 16.99
N HIS A 190 -5.23 8.42 17.10
CA HIS A 190 -4.43 7.55 16.22
C HIS A 190 -4.75 6.05 16.36
N ILE A 191 -5.13 5.58 17.56
CA ILE A 191 -5.51 4.17 17.74
C ILE A 191 -6.90 3.90 17.15
N ARG A 192 -7.76 4.93 17.02
CA ARG A 192 -9.13 4.78 16.48
C ARG A 192 -9.13 4.22 15.06
N ASP A 193 -8.26 4.75 14.20
CA ASP A 193 -8.15 4.31 12.80
C ASP A 193 -7.58 2.90 12.70
N MET A 194 -6.58 2.59 13.54
CA MET A 194 -6.01 1.24 13.66
C MET A 194 -7.05 0.21 14.10
N ARG A 195 -7.88 0.54 15.11
CA ARG A 195 -8.99 -0.33 15.55
C ARG A 195 -9.98 -0.58 14.42
N GLY A 196 -10.40 0.47 13.70
CA GLY A 196 -11.30 0.33 12.55
C GLY A 196 -10.72 -0.58 11.47
N ARG A 197 -9.41 -0.48 11.20
CA ARG A 197 -8.70 -1.39 10.29
C ARG A 197 -8.69 -2.83 10.79
N CYS A 198 -8.37 -3.06 12.06
CA CYS A 198 -8.36 -4.41 12.64
C CYS A 198 -9.76 -5.04 12.64
N ILE A 199 -10.81 -4.27 12.95
CA ILE A 199 -12.19 -4.74 12.89
C ILE A 199 -12.53 -5.19 11.46
N ARG A 200 -12.22 -4.38 10.44
CA ARG A 200 -12.42 -4.75 9.01
C ARG A 200 -11.57 -5.93 8.58
N ALA A 201 -10.35 -6.03 9.09
CA ALA A 201 -9.46 -7.15 8.81
C ALA A 201 -10.11 -8.48 9.22
N LEU A 202 -10.73 -8.57 10.40
CA LEU A 202 -11.48 -9.77 10.84
C LEU A 202 -12.57 -10.18 9.83
N GLY A 203 -13.31 -9.21 9.29
CA GLY A 203 -14.34 -9.48 8.29
C GLY A 203 -13.76 -9.93 6.95
N SER A 204 -12.75 -9.21 6.44
CA SER A 204 -12.09 -9.52 5.16
C SER A 204 -11.26 -10.81 5.19
N ALA A 205 -10.84 -11.24 6.38
CA ALA A 205 -10.13 -12.49 6.61
C ALA A 205 -11.07 -13.69 6.82
N ASN A 206 -12.39 -13.47 6.75
CA ASN A 206 -13.40 -14.50 6.96
C ASN A 206 -13.32 -15.19 8.35
N CYS A 207 -12.93 -14.44 9.40
CA CYS A 207 -12.89 -14.90 10.79
C CYS A 207 -14.31 -15.02 11.38
N ARG A 208 -15.09 -16.02 10.93
CA ARG A 208 -16.49 -16.23 11.33
C ARG A 208 -16.65 -16.51 12.82
N GLU A 209 -15.66 -17.11 13.44
CA GLU A 209 -15.58 -17.35 14.88
C GLU A 209 -15.60 -16.04 15.71
N GLN A 210 -15.28 -14.90 15.08
CA GLN A 210 -15.33 -13.57 15.72
C GLN A 210 -16.67 -12.84 15.57
N ILE A 211 -17.69 -13.46 14.96
CA ILE A 211 -19.04 -12.86 14.86
C ILE A 211 -19.59 -12.45 16.25
N PRO A 212 -19.50 -13.26 17.33
CA PRO A 212 -19.97 -12.85 18.65
C PRO A 212 -19.28 -11.59 19.16
N PHE A 213 -17.96 -11.48 18.99
CA PHE A 213 -17.19 -10.30 19.37
C PHE A 213 -17.59 -9.07 18.54
N LEU A 214 -17.77 -9.21 17.23
CA LEU A 214 -18.24 -8.13 16.36
C LEU A 214 -19.65 -7.67 16.73
N LYS A 215 -20.55 -8.59 17.12
CA LYS A 215 -21.88 -8.25 17.64
C LYS A 215 -21.79 -7.45 18.94
N GLN A 216 -20.88 -7.79 19.85
CA GLN A 216 -20.64 -7.02 21.08
C GLN A 216 -20.20 -5.58 20.79
N LEU A 217 -19.36 -5.37 19.76
CA LEU A 217 -18.91 -4.04 19.36
C LEU A 217 -20.02 -3.12 18.85
N LEU A 218 -21.19 -3.65 18.47
CA LEU A 218 -22.35 -2.84 18.08
C LEU A 218 -22.92 -2.00 19.23
N SER A 219 -22.61 -2.34 20.48
CA SER A 219 -22.97 -1.57 21.67
C SER A 219 -21.86 -0.61 22.12
N HIS A 220 -20.75 -0.51 21.38
CA HIS A 220 -19.63 0.35 21.74
C HIS A 220 -20.01 1.83 21.62
N ARG A 221 -19.52 2.70 22.52
CA ARG A 221 -19.84 4.15 22.52
C ARG A 221 -19.37 4.91 21.28
N ASP A 222 -18.25 4.49 20.71
CA ASP A 222 -17.66 5.09 19.51
C ASP A 222 -18.33 4.56 18.23
N GLY A 223 -18.96 5.47 17.48
CA GLY A 223 -19.62 5.16 16.20
C GLY A 223 -18.65 4.63 15.14
N TRP A 224 -17.37 4.99 15.21
CA TRP A 224 -16.35 4.44 14.32
C TRP A 224 -16.20 2.93 14.51
N MET A 225 -16.18 2.46 15.76
CA MET A 225 -16.07 1.04 16.07
C MET A 225 -17.35 0.29 15.68
N ARG A 226 -18.53 0.86 15.97
CA ARG A 226 -19.82 0.27 15.57
C ARG A 226 -19.94 0.12 14.05
N GLY A 227 -19.63 1.18 13.31
CA GLY A 227 -19.71 1.20 11.85
C GLY A 227 -18.77 0.18 11.20
N ASN A 228 -17.52 0.11 11.65
CA ASN A 228 -16.58 -0.90 11.13
C ASN A 228 -17.03 -2.33 11.49
N ALA A 229 -17.64 -2.54 12.67
CA ALA A 229 -18.17 -3.85 13.05
C ALA A 229 -19.34 -4.27 12.14
N LEU A 230 -20.24 -3.36 11.78
CA LEU A 230 -21.32 -3.62 10.82
C LEU A 230 -20.78 -4.05 9.44
N LEU A 231 -19.76 -3.35 8.92
CA LEU A 231 -19.11 -3.76 7.66
C LEU A 231 -18.53 -5.17 7.75
N SER A 232 -17.84 -5.49 8.84
CA SER A 232 -17.29 -6.83 9.05
C SER A 232 -18.37 -7.90 9.14
N LEU A 233 -19.48 -7.61 9.81
CA LEU A 233 -20.63 -8.51 9.86
C LEU A 233 -21.23 -8.74 8.46
N GLY A 234 -21.32 -7.70 7.62
CA GLY A 234 -21.77 -7.83 6.22
C GLY A 234 -20.82 -8.63 5.33
N MET A 235 -19.50 -8.47 5.53
CA MET A 235 -18.48 -9.30 4.86
C MET A 235 -18.61 -10.78 5.25
N LEU A 236 -18.85 -11.04 6.54
CA LEU A 236 -18.99 -12.40 7.09
C LEU A 236 -20.37 -13.03 6.84
N LYS A 237 -21.31 -12.31 6.22
CA LYS A 237 -22.71 -12.73 6.03
C LYS A 237 -23.41 -13.10 7.34
N ALA A 238 -23.18 -12.32 8.39
CA ALA A 238 -23.88 -12.48 9.66
C ALA A 238 -25.39 -12.23 9.53
N GLU A 239 -26.16 -12.56 10.56
CA GLU A 239 -27.62 -12.48 10.53
C GLU A 239 -28.15 -11.06 10.20
N ARG A 240 -28.94 -10.94 9.13
CA ARG A 240 -29.49 -9.68 8.61
C ARG A 240 -30.23 -8.86 9.68
N ASN A 241 -30.99 -9.52 10.56
CA ASN A 241 -31.75 -8.87 11.64
C ASN A 241 -30.85 -8.10 12.62
N THR A 242 -29.61 -8.54 12.81
CA THR A 242 -28.64 -7.82 13.65
C THR A 242 -28.26 -6.49 13.00
N ILE A 243 -28.08 -6.47 11.67
CA ILE A 243 -27.66 -5.30 10.89
C ILE A 243 -28.82 -4.32 10.70
N GLN A 244 -30.04 -4.84 10.42
CA GLN A 244 -31.23 -4.05 10.10
C GLN A 244 -31.56 -2.98 11.15
N LYS A 245 -31.25 -3.25 12.42
CA LYS A 245 -31.50 -2.32 13.55
C LYS A 245 -30.76 -0.98 13.40
N PHE A 246 -29.70 -0.93 12.60
CA PHE A 246 -28.81 0.24 12.47
C PHE A 246 -29.08 1.08 11.20
N VAL A 247 -30.03 0.72 10.34
CA VAL A 247 -30.31 1.46 9.09
C VAL A 247 -30.93 2.85 9.31
N LYS A 248 -31.40 3.13 10.52
CA LYS A 248 -31.94 4.43 10.93
C LYS A 248 -31.09 5.11 12.01
N GLU A 249 -29.84 4.68 12.18
CA GLU A 249 -28.93 5.30 13.14
C GLU A 249 -28.75 6.80 12.89
N ARG A 250 -28.63 7.54 14.00
CA ARG A 250 -28.39 8.99 13.94
C ARG A 250 -26.99 9.26 13.41
N ASP A 251 -26.02 8.45 13.84
CA ASP A 251 -24.66 8.50 13.35
C ASP A 251 -24.65 8.08 11.86
N ARG A 252 -24.26 9.03 11.01
CA ARG A 252 -24.28 8.87 9.55
C ARG A 252 -23.31 7.78 9.09
N PHE A 253 -22.13 7.69 9.69
CA PHE A 253 -21.16 6.66 9.34
C PHE A 253 -21.71 5.27 9.69
N VAL A 254 -22.26 5.11 10.91
CA VAL A 254 -22.87 3.84 11.35
C VAL A 254 -24.04 3.45 10.44
N ARG A 255 -24.92 4.38 10.12
CA ARG A 255 -26.05 4.16 9.22
C ARG A 255 -25.59 3.70 7.83
N THR A 256 -24.59 4.36 7.25
CA THR A 256 -24.04 4.02 5.92
C THR A 256 -23.40 2.63 5.93
N CYS A 257 -22.68 2.28 7.00
CA CYS A 257 -22.12 0.94 7.18
C CYS A 257 -23.21 -0.13 7.30
N ALA A 258 -24.33 0.15 7.98
CA ALA A 258 -25.45 -0.77 8.06
C ALA A 258 -26.08 -1.03 6.68
N LEU A 259 -26.37 0.04 5.92
CA LEU A 259 -26.90 -0.06 4.56
C LEU A 259 -25.94 -0.84 3.65
N THR A 260 -24.65 -0.55 3.73
CA THR A 260 -23.62 -1.25 2.94
C THR A 260 -23.51 -2.72 3.32
N ALA A 261 -23.59 -3.04 4.60
CA ALA A 261 -23.61 -4.43 5.06
C ALA A 261 -24.84 -5.18 4.52
N LEU A 262 -26.03 -4.55 4.49
CA LEU A 262 -27.22 -5.11 3.85
C LEU A 262 -27.05 -5.27 2.33
N ALA A 263 -26.45 -4.30 1.65
CA ALA A 263 -26.12 -4.40 0.23
C ALA A 263 -25.20 -5.60 -0.07
N MET A 264 -24.25 -5.89 0.84
CA MET A 264 -23.44 -7.11 0.75
C MET A 264 -24.30 -8.39 0.85
N HIS A 265 -25.43 -8.36 1.56
CA HIS A 265 -26.44 -9.42 1.56
C HIS A 265 -27.32 -9.45 0.29
N LYS A 266 -26.99 -8.66 -0.74
CA LYS A 266 -27.77 -8.50 -1.97
C LYS A 266 -29.15 -7.90 -1.73
N ASP A 267 -29.29 -7.10 -0.68
CA ASP A 267 -30.49 -6.32 -0.43
C ASP A 267 -30.51 -5.08 -1.32
N GLU A 268 -31.18 -5.15 -2.47
CA GLU A 268 -31.27 -4.01 -3.39
C GLU A 268 -32.15 -2.87 -2.87
N SER A 269 -32.98 -3.11 -1.84
CA SER A 269 -33.87 -2.09 -1.29
C SER A 269 -33.11 -0.92 -0.65
N VAL A 270 -31.83 -1.09 -0.31
CA VAL A 270 -30.99 -0.02 0.24
C VAL A 270 -30.44 0.93 -0.82
N LYS A 271 -30.56 0.60 -2.11
CA LYS A 271 -29.97 1.37 -3.23
C LYS A 271 -30.31 2.86 -3.16
N PRO A 272 -31.58 3.30 -3.02
CA PRO A 272 -31.90 4.73 -3.00
C PRO A 272 -31.22 5.48 -1.84
N SER A 273 -31.07 4.82 -0.69
CA SER A 273 -30.38 5.43 0.47
C SER A 273 -28.88 5.54 0.24
N LEU A 274 -28.27 4.56 -0.43
CA LEU A 274 -26.85 4.60 -0.78
C LEU A 274 -26.56 5.66 -1.87
N GLU A 275 -27.41 5.78 -2.89
CA GLU A 275 -27.27 6.82 -3.93
C GLU A 275 -27.31 8.23 -3.34
N GLN A 276 -28.14 8.48 -2.32
CA GLN A 276 -28.13 9.77 -1.62
C GLN A 276 -26.81 10.04 -0.87
N LEU A 277 -26.20 8.99 -0.31
CA LEU A 277 -24.99 9.09 0.51
C LEU A 277 -23.70 9.15 -0.32
N ILE A 278 -23.77 8.90 -1.63
CA ILE A 278 -22.59 8.94 -2.51
C ILE A 278 -22.01 10.35 -2.65
N ASN A 279 -22.84 11.39 -2.45
CA ASN A 279 -22.46 12.81 -2.50
C ASN A 279 -22.31 13.44 -1.10
N ASP A 280 -22.15 12.62 -0.05
CA ASP A 280 -22.04 13.14 1.31
C ASP A 280 -20.78 13.99 1.51
N ARG A 281 -20.83 14.95 2.43
CA ARG A 281 -19.69 15.81 2.77
C ARG A 281 -18.53 15.01 3.39
N ASP A 282 -18.84 13.94 4.13
CA ASP A 282 -17.83 13.06 4.72
C ASP A 282 -17.32 12.04 3.68
N ALA A 283 -16.01 12.08 3.40
CA ALA A 283 -15.37 11.19 2.45
C ALA A 283 -15.51 9.70 2.82
N TYR A 284 -15.51 9.35 4.11
CA TYR A 284 -15.72 7.97 4.54
C TYR A 284 -17.14 7.50 4.22
N VAL A 285 -18.14 8.37 4.40
CA VAL A 285 -19.53 8.07 4.05
C VAL A 285 -19.65 7.84 2.54
N ARG A 286 -19.05 8.71 1.71
CA ARG A 286 -19.04 8.53 0.25
C ARG A 286 -18.43 7.19 -0.16
N VAL A 287 -17.23 6.88 0.33
CA VAL A 287 -16.50 5.64 0.00
C VAL A 287 -17.27 4.39 0.44
N VAL A 288 -17.82 4.38 1.66
CA VAL A 288 -18.60 3.24 2.15
C VAL A 288 -19.88 3.08 1.34
N SER A 289 -20.56 4.17 1.02
CA SER A 289 -21.76 4.12 0.18
C SER A 289 -21.48 3.55 -1.21
N ALA A 290 -20.41 4.02 -1.85
CA ALA A 290 -19.94 3.50 -3.12
C ALA A 290 -19.66 2.00 -3.05
N TRP A 291 -19.05 1.52 -1.95
CA TRP A 291 -18.83 0.10 -1.75
C TRP A 291 -20.13 -0.72 -1.67
N GLY A 292 -21.16 -0.18 -1.00
CA GLY A 292 -22.50 -0.77 -0.96
C GLY A 292 -23.13 -0.86 -2.35
N LEU A 293 -23.07 0.21 -3.13
CA LEU A 293 -23.57 0.26 -4.51
C LEU A 293 -22.87 -0.77 -5.40
N ILE A 294 -21.54 -0.88 -5.32
CA ILE A 294 -20.78 -1.92 -6.03
C ILE A 294 -21.23 -3.32 -5.60
N ALA A 295 -21.52 -3.54 -4.32
CA ALA A 295 -21.93 -4.83 -3.81
C ALA A 295 -23.28 -5.33 -4.39
N ILE A 296 -24.15 -4.41 -4.83
CA ILE A 296 -25.42 -4.71 -5.52
C ILE A 296 -25.33 -4.55 -7.06
N GLY A 297 -24.14 -4.29 -7.61
CA GLY A 297 -23.89 -4.33 -9.05
C GLY A 297 -23.71 -2.98 -9.74
N GLU A 298 -23.79 -1.87 -9.01
CA GLU A 298 -23.58 -0.51 -9.55
C GLU A 298 -22.08 -0.21 -9.71
N LYS A 299 -21.51 -0.64 -10.84
CA LYS A 299 -20.06 -0.55 -11.09
C LYS A 299 -19.54 0.88 -11.20
N ASP A 300 -20.38 1.81 -11.66
CA ASP A 300 -20.00 3.22 -11.84
C ASP A 300 -19.65 3.93 -10.53
N ALA A 301 -20.11 3.40 -9.39
CA ALA A 301 -19.78 3.94 -8.07
C ALA A 301 -18.27 3.87 -7.74
N VAL A 302 -17.47 3.11 -8.49
CA VAL A 302 -16.00 3.10 -8.33
C VAL A 302 -15.36 4.47 -8.58
N LYS A 303 -15.98 5.33 -9.41
CA LYS A 303 -15.47 6.68 -9.74
C LYS A 303 -15.33 7.59 -8.51
N VAL A 304 -16.10 7.33 -7.45
CA VAL A 304 -15.98 8.02 -6.16
C VAL A 304 -14.57 7.87 -5.57
N LEU A 305 -13.88 6.76 -5.87
CA LEU A 305 -12.49 6.57 -5.42
C LEU A 305 -11.54 7.55 -6.11
N ASP A 306 -11.74 7.82 -7.40
CA ASP A 306 -10.89 8.76 -8.15
C ASP A 306 -11.01 10.18 -7.58
N GLU A 307 -12.22 10.62 -7.23
CA GLU A 307 -12.49 11.93 -6.61
C GLU A 307 -11.92 12.07 -5.19
N VAL A 308 -11.88 10.97 -4.42
CA VAL A 308 -11.34 10.99 -3.05
C VAL A 308 -9.81 10.93 -3.06
N LEU A 309 -9.22 10.41 -4.13
CA LEU A 309 -7.78 10.22 -4.29
C LEU A 309 -7.07 11.38 -5.00
N SER A 310 -7.79 12.19 -5.78
CA SER A 310 -7.30 13.42 -6.43
C SER A 310 -7.07 14.56 -5.44
#